data_AF-A0A7S0J4W3-F1
#
_entry.id   AF-A0A7S0J4W3-F1
#
_cell.length_a   1.000
_cell.length_b   1.000
_cell.length_c   1.000
_cell.angle_alpha   90.00
_cell.angle_beta   90.00
_cell.angle_gamma   90.00
#
_symmetry.space_group_name_H-M   'P 1'
#
loop_
_entity.id
_entity.type
_entity.pdbx_description
1 polymer ?
#
loop_
_entity_poly.entity_id
_entity_poly.type
_entity_poly.pdbx_seq_one_letter_code
_entity_poly.pdbx_strand_id
1 'polypeptide(L)'
;VACPVSLVTNWESELNKKWIGAEKLRVAGIQVIAVSEASKSDVQKMVRRFTSCRSAVMIISYETFRIHQRLFAKGNQCGLMICDEAHRLKNKETKTAKALASLPTRRRVLLSGTPIQND
;
A
#
# COMPACT_ATOMS: atom_id res chain seq x y z
N VAL A 1 0.05 2.47 -0.93
CA VAL A 1 1.32 2.05 -1.57
C VAL A 1 1.55 0.59 -1.24
N ALA A 2 1.68 -0.25 -2.25
CA ALA A 2 2.12 -1.64 -2.14
C ALA A 2 3.57 -1.72 -2.64
N CYS A 3 4.50 -2.22 -1.84
CA CYS A 3 5.92 -2.22 -2.16
C CYS A 3 6.60 -3.50 -1.62
N PRO A 4 7.88 -3.77 -1.95
CA PRO A 4 8.68 -4.74 -1.21
C PRO A 4 8.71 -4.42 0.29
N VAL A 5 8.80 -5.46 1.13
CA VAL A 5 8.82 -5.30 2.61
C VAL A 5 9.94 -4.37 3.09
N SER A 6 11.12 -4.44 2.45
CA SER A 6 12.28 -3.60 2.75
C SER A 6 12.05 -2.11 2.48
N LEU A 7 11.05 -1.74 1.68
CA LEU A 7 10.76 -0.35 1.33
C LEU A 7 9.65 0.27 2.17
N VAL A 8 8.96 -0.50 3.04
CA VAL A 8 7.83 0.02 3.83
C VAL A 8 8.27 1.18 4.73
N THR A 9 9.35 0.99 5.50
CA THR A 9 9.89 2.01 6.41
C THR A 9 10.56 3.16 5.67
N ASN A 10 11.11 2.90 4.47
CA ASN A 10 11.66 3.94 3.61
C ASN A 10 10.55 4.88 3.12
N TRP A 11 9.48 4.33 2.53
CA TRP A 11 8.31 5.12 2.09
C TRP A 11 7.70 5.95 3.23
N GLU A 12 7.61 5.37 4.42
CA GLU A 12 7.12 6.09 5.60
C GLU A 12 8.03 7.28 5.95
N SER A 13 9.34 7.06 5.96
CA SER A 13 10.33 8.11 6.24
C SER A 13 10.32 9.20 5.19
N GLU A 14 10.18 8.86 3.91
CA GLU A 14 10.13 9.82 2.82
C GLU A 14 8.91 10.75 2.91
N LEU A 15 7.72 10.20 3.21
CA LEU A 15 6.53 11.02 3.43
C LEU A 15 6.64 11.88 4.69
N ASN A 16 7.04 11.29 5.82
CA ASN A 16 7.04 11.96 7.11
C ASN A 16 8.20 12.94 7.33
N LYS A 17 9.33 12.79 6.63
CA LYS A 17 10.54 13.59 6.90
C LYS A 17 11.02 14.37 5.69
N LYS A 18 10.99 13.78 4.48
CA LYS A 18 11.68 14.34 3.31
C LYS A 18 10.78 15.16 2.40
N TRP A 19 9.63 14.62 2.00
CA TRP A 19 8.81 15.22 0.93
C TRP A 19 7.70 16.12 1.44
N ILE A 20 6.95 15.66 2.44
CA ILE A 20 5.82 16.44 2.98
C ILE A 20 6.17 16.98 4.36
N GLY A 21 6.60 16.09 5.27
CA GLY A 21 6.88 16.44 6.66
C GLY A 21 5.69 16.14 7.57
N ALA A 22 5.97 15.55 8.73
CA ALA A 22 4.98 15.07 9.68
C ALA A 22 4.03 16.18 10.16
N GLU A 23 4.54 17.40 10.32
CA GLU A 23 3.73 18.54 10.75
C GLU A 23 2.69 18.95 9.69
N LYS A 24 3.09 19.00 8.42
CA LYS A 24 2.15 19.32 7.33
C LYS A 24 1.09 18.24 7.16
N LEU A 25 1.48 16.96 7.27
CA LEU A 25 0.54 15.83 7.26
C LEU A 25 -0.45 15.93 8.42
N ARG A 26 0.03 16.27 9.62
CA ARG A 26 -0.79 16.45 10.83
C ARG A 26 -1.79 17.60 10.67
N VAL A 27 -1.34 18.77 10.22
CA VAL A 27 -2.21 19.94 9.97
C VAL A 27 -3.24 19.64 8.88
N ALA A 28 -2.86 18.90 7.84
CA ALA A 28 -3.76 18.46 6.78
C ALA A 28 -4.70 17.30 7.19
N GLY A 29 -4.54 16.75 8.39
CA GLY A 29 -5.32 15.59 8.86
C GLY A 29 -5.06 14.31 8.06
N ILE A 30 -3.90 14.18 7.41
CA ILE A 30 -3.53 13.00 6.61
C ILE A 30 -2.78 12.01 7.50
N GLN A 31 -3.31 10.80 7.63
CA GLN A 31 -2.67 9.75 8.41
C GLN A 31 -1.80 8.86 7.54
N VAL A 32 -0.51 8.75 7.86
CA VAL A 32 0.38 7.74 7.26
C VAL A 32 0.36 6.49 8.14
N ILE A 33 0.09 5.33 7.53
CA ILE A 33 -0.03 4.03 8.21
C ILE A 33 0.91 3.07 7.50
N ALA A 34 2.09 2.84 8.06
CA ALA A 34 3.04 1.86 7.57
C ALA A 34 2.85 0.51 8.30
N VAL A 35 2.79 -0.57 7.52
CA VAL A 35 2.62 -1.93 8.03
C VAL A 35 3.96 -2.67 7.98
N SER A 36 4.79 -2.48 9.00
CA SER A 36 6.06 -3.18 9.22
C SER A 36 5.96 -4.14 10.41
N GLU A 37 6.47 -5.37 10.28
CA GLU A 37 6.61 -6.34 11.39
C GLU A 37 5.40 -6.43 12.34
N ALA A 38 4.20 -6.55 11.78
CA ALA A 38 2.95 -6.49 12.53
C ALA A 38 2.33 -7.88 12.71
N SER A 39 1.76 -8.14 13.90
CA SER A 39 0.96 -9.35 14.11
C SER A 39 -0.34 -9.28 13.30
N LYS A 40 -1.02 -10.42 13.12
CA LYS A 40 -2.31 -10.47 12.41
C LYS A 40 -3.36 -9.52 13.00
N SER A 41 -3.39 -9.36 14.33
CA SER A 41 -4.35 -8.46 14.99
C SER A 41 -4.00 -7.00 14.76
N ASP A 42 -2.72 -6.65 14.70
CA ASP A 42 -2.24 -5.30 14.42
C ASP A 42 -2.53 -4.89 12.98
N VAL A 43 -2.29 -5.77 12.01
CA VAL A 43 -2.67 -5.52 10.61
C VAL A 43 -4.16 -5.26 10.51
N GLN A 44 -5.01 -6.03 11.19
CA GLN A 44 -6.46 -5.78 11.18
C GLN A 44 -6.83 -4.41 11.77
N LYS A 45 -6.18 -3.98 12.85
CA LYS A 45 -6.40 -2.64 13.43
C LYS A 45 -5.97 -1.54 12.46
N MET A 46 -4.81 -1.68 11.83
CA MET A 46 -4.29 -0.74 10.83
C MET A 46 -5.19 -0.64 9.60
N VAL A 47 -5.68 -1.78 9.09
CA VAL A 47 -6.64 -1.80 7.97
C VAL A 47 -7.95 -1.13 8.36
N ARG A 48 -8.49 -1.43 9.55
CA ARG A 48 -9.70 -0.75 10.06
C ARG A 48 -9.51 0.76 10.18
N ARG A 49 -8.34 1.21 10.65
CA ARG A 49 -8.00 2.64 10.73
C ARG A 49 -7.93 3.27 9.33
N PHE A 50 -7.29 2.61 8.38
CA PHE A 50 -7.24 3.08 6.99
C PHE A 50 -8.64 3.16 6.37
N THR A 51 -9.52 2.18 6.62
CA THR A 51 -10.89 2.15 6.09
C THR A 51 -11.91 2.94 6.90
N SER A 52 -11.51 3.60 7.99
CA SER A 52 -12.35 4.56 8.71
C SER A 52 -11.93 6.01 8.48
N CYS A 53 -10.72 6.24 7.98
CA CYS A 53 -10.17 7.57 7.73
C CYS A 53 -10.28 7.96 6.25
N ARG A 54 -10.95 9.09 5.99
CA ARG A 54 -11.11 9.62 4.62
C ARG A 54 -9.79 10.12 4.00
N SER A 55 -8.84 10.53 4.84
CA SER A 55 -7.54 11.07 4.44
C SER A 55 -6.42 10.24 5.06
N ALA A 56 -6.08 9.12 4.42
CA ALA A 56 -5.01 8.24 4.89
C ALA A 56 -4.18 7.67 3.74
N VAL A 57 -2.89 7.47 4.01
CA VAL A 57 -1.95 6.77 3.13
C VAL A 57 -1.52 5.51 3.85
N MET A 58 -1.92 4.34 3.33
CA MET A 58 -1.40 3.06 3.81
C MET A 58 -0.19 2.63 2.98
N ILE A 59 0.87 2.20 3.65
CA ILE A 59 2.05 1.58 3.07
C ILE A 59 2.11 0.14 3.59
N ILE A 60 2.09 -0.83 2.67
CA ILE A 60 1.97 -2.24 3.00
C ILE A 60 2.83 -3.07 2.04
N SER A 61 3.46 -4.13 2.54
CA SER A 61 4.21 -5.04 1.67
C SER A 61 3.28 -5.84 0.77
N TYR A 62 3.78 -6.30 -0.38
CA TYR A 62 3.04 -7.20 -1.26
C TYR A 62 2.57 -8.47 -0.55
N GLU A 63 3.44 -9.05 0.28
CA GLU A 63 3.18 -10.28 1.02
C GLU A 63 2.07 -10.08 2.05
N THR A 64 2.16 -9.01 2.87
CA THR A 64 1.16 -8.69 3.89
C THR A 64 -0.17 -8.33 3.24
N PHE A 65 -0.16 -7.55 2.15
CA PHE A 65 -1.38 -7.24 1.42
C PHE A 65 -2.06 -8.51 0.91
N ARG A 66 -1.31 -9.43 0.27
CA ARG A 66 -1.85 -10.69 -0.25
C ARG A 66 -2.53 -11.53 0.83
N ILE A 67 -1.92 -11.62 2.01
CA ILE A 67 -2.45 -12.40 3.16
C ILE A 67 -3.75 -11.74 3.68
N HIS A 68 -3.82 -10.42 3.69
CA HIS A 68 -4.88 -9.66 4.35
C HIS A 68 -5.89 -8.98 3.40
N GLN A 69 -5.82 -9.25 2.09
CA GLN A 69 -6.66 -8.62 1.05
C GLN A 69 -8.16 -8.62 1.38
N ARG A 70 -8.66 -9.68 2.05
CA ARG A 70 -10.08 -9.82 2.41
C ARG A 70 -10.55 -8.74 3.40
N LEU A 71 -9.64 -8.16 4.17
CA LEU A 71 -9.96 -7.06 5.08
C LEU A 71 -10.36 -5.78 4.35
N PHE A 72 -9.89 -5.62 3.10
CA PHE A 72 -10.19 -4.46 2.27
C PHE A 72 -11.48 -4.61 1.47
N ALA A 73 -12.03 -5.82 1.35
CA ALA A 73 -13.21 -6.09 0.52
C ALA A 73 -14.48 -5.34 0.97
N LYS A 74 -14.56 -4.97 2.26
CA LYS A 74 -15.71 -4.23 2.83
C LYS A 74 -15.55 -2.70 2.76
N GLY A 75 -14.39 -2.20 2.36
CA GLY A 75 -14.06 -0.77 2.42
C GLY A 75 -13.85 -0.18 1.03
N ASN A 76 -14.83 0.59 0.54
CA ASN A 76 -14.78 1.20 -0.81
C ASN A 76 -13.93 2.48 -0.87
N GLN A 77 -12.80 2.53 -0.14
CA GLN A 77 -12.11 3.79 0.18
C GLN A 77 -10.72 3.94 -0.44
N CYS A 78 -10.18 2.93 -1.12
CA CYS A 78 -8.90 3.07 -1.80
C CYS A 78 -9.07 3.84 -3.12
N GLY A 79 -8.95 5.17 -3.08
CA GLY A 79 -9.05 6.01 -4.28
C GLY A 79 -7.89 5.81 -5.28
N LEU A 80 -6.71 5.43 -4.78
CA LEU A 80 -5.49 5.24 -5.57
C LEU A 80 -4.64 4.11 -4.97
N MET A 81 -4.29 3.14 -5.81
CA MET A 81 -3.26 2.15 -5.53
C MET A 81 -1.97 2.48 -6.29
N ILE A 82 -0.86 2.53 -5.57
CA ILE A 82 0.49 2.64 -6.15
C ILE A 82 1.19 1.31 -5.88
N CYS A 83 1.69 0.65 -6.91
CA CYS A 83 2.51 -0.54 -6.81
C CYS A 83 3.95 -0.17 -7.18
N ASP A 84 4.84 -0.22 -6.20
CA ASP A 84 6.26 0.07 -6.34
C ASP A 84 7.05 -1.20 -6.68
N GLU A 85 8.11 -1.08 -7.48
CA GLU A 85 8.84 -2.21 -8.07
C GLU A 85 7.92 -3.20 -8.80
N ALA A 86 7.04 -2.68 -9.64
CA ALA A 86 6.00 -3.42 -10.34
C ALA A 86 6.54 -4.49 -11.32
N HIS A 87 7.84 -4.51 -11.62
CA HIS A 87 8.47 -5.64 -12.30
C HIS A 87 8.27 -6.97 -11.54
N ARG A 88 8.00 -6.93 -10.23
CA ARG A 88 7.62 -8.11 -9.43
C ARG A 88 6.23 -8.66 -9.78
N LEU A 89 5.41 -7.89 -10.50
CA LEU A 89 4.03 -8.22 -10.88
C LEU A 89 3.89 -8.68 -12.34
N LYS A 90 5.01 -9.00 -13.03
CA LYS A 90 5.03 -9.42 -14.45
C LYS A 90 4.01 -10.54 -14.75
N ASN A 91 3.95 -11.56 -13.90
CA ASN A 91 3.00 -12.66 -14.06
C ASN A 91 1.67 -12.37 -13.35
N LYS A 92 0.64 -12.09 -14.17
CA LYS A 92 -0.75 -11.82 -13.73
C LYS A 92 -1.40 -13.00 -13.00
N GLU A 93 -0.91 -14.22 -13.20
CA GLU A 93 -1.44 -15.42 -12.56
C GLU A 93 -0.98 -15.59 -11.11
N THR A 94 0.04 -14.84 -10.70
CA THR A 94 0.57 -14.90 -9.34
C THR A 94 -0.52 -14.53 -8.33
N LYS A 95 -0.50 -15.20 -7.17
CA LYS A 95 -1.43 -14.93 -6.06
C LYS A 95 -1.37 -13.45 -5.63
N THR A 96 -0.20 -12.82 -5.73
CA THR A 96 0.00 -11.39 -5.44
C THR A 96 -0.70 -10.51 -6.47
N ALA A 97 -0.50 -10.74 -7.77
CA ALA A 97 -1.15 -9.96 -8.82
C ALA A 97 -2.68 -10.10 -8.74
N LYS A 98 -3.20 -11.32 -8.56
CA LYS A 98 -4.64 -11.57 -8.35
C LYS A 98 -5.17 -10.85 -7.11
N ALA A 99 -4.42 -10.87 -6.00
CA ALA A 99 -4.81 -10.17 -4.78
C ALA A 99 -4.91 -8.66 -4.99
N LEU A 100 -3.87 -8.05 -5.57
CA LEU A 100 -3.85 -6.61 -5.86
C LEU A 100 -4.97 -6.23 -6.82
N ALA A 101 -5.23 -7.04 -7.85
CA ALA A 101 -6.31 -6.83 -8.80
C ALA A 101 -7.70 -6.89 -8.15
N SER A 102 -7.87 -7.72 -7.11
CA SER A 102 -9.15 -7.84 -6.38
C SER A 102 -9.52 -6.61 -5.56
N LEU A 103 -8.56 -5.72 -5.25
CA LEU A 103 -8.86 -4.50 -4.51
C LEU A 103 -9.68 -3.53 -5.38
N PRO A 104 -10.90 -3.15 -4.97
CA PRO A 104 -11.63 -2.09 -5.65
C PRO A 104 -10.87 -0.76 -5.45
N THR A 105 -10.37 -0.21 -6.55
CA THR A 105 -9.72 1.11 -6.56
C THR A 105 -9.98 1.82 -7.87
N ARG A 106 -10.16 3.14 -7.83
CA ARG A 106 -10.49 3.96 -9.01
C ARG A 106 -9.29 4.15 -9.93
N ARG A 107 -8.08 4.18 -9.38
CA ARG A 107 -6.85 4.51 -10.11
C ARG A 107 -5.72 3.60 -9.64
N ARG A 108 -4.89 3.15 -10.58
CA ARG A 108 -3.73 2.30 -10.33
C ARG A 108 -2.52 2.90 -11.02
N VAL A 109 -1.42 3.01 -10.30
CA VAL A 109 -0.11 3.44 -10.82
C VAL A 109 0.89 2.32 -10.54
N LEU A 110 1.61 1.90 -11.58
CA LEU A 110 2.68 0.91 -11.49
C LEU A 110 4.01 1.62 -11.70
N LEU A 111 4.89 1.59 -10.71
CA LEU A 111 6.22 2.18 -10.77
C LEU A 111 7.24 1.05 -10.93
N SER A 112 8.14 1.16 -11.91
CA SER A 112 9.20 0.18 -12.12
C SER A 112 10.42 0.84 -12.74
N GLY A 113 11.61 0.56 -12.20
CA GLY A 113 12.87 0.94 -12.83
C GLY A 113 13.21 0.12 -14.08
N THR A 114 12.55 -1.03 -14.26
CA THR A 114 12.66 -1.86 -15.47
C THR A 114 11.29 -1.89 -16.17
N PRO A 115 11.06 -1.05 -17.18
CA PRO A 115 9.86 -1.16 -17.99
C PRO A 115 9.95 -2.47 -18.77
N ILE A 116 9.05 -3.42 -18.45
CA ILE A 116 8.76 -4.69 -19.14
C ILE A 116 9.91 -5.24 -20.00
N GLN A 117 10.65 -6.21 -19.46
CA GLN A 117 11.34 -7.17 -20.32
C GLN A 117 10.26 -8.07 -20.91
N ASN A 118 10.01 -7.93 -22.21
CA ASN A 118 9.35 -8.95 -23.00
C ASN A 118 10.25 -10.20 -22.96
N ASP A 119 9.68 -11.33 -22.54
CA ASP A 119 10.06 -12.59 -23.17
C ASP A 119 9.26 -12.68 -24.48
#